data_AF-A0A9W9T2X2-F1
#
_entry.id   AF-A0A9W9T2X2-F1
#
_cell.length_a   1.000
_cell.length_b   1.000
_cell.length_c   1.000
_cell.angle_alpha   90.00
_cell.angle_beta   90.00
_cell.angle_gamma   90.00
#
_symmetry.space_group_name_H-M   'P 1'
#
loop_
_entity.id
_entity.type
_entity.pdbx_description
1 polymer ?
#
loop_
_entity_poly.entity_id
_entity_poly.type
_entity_poly.pdbx_seq_one_letter_code
_entity_poly.pdbx_strand_id
1 'polypeptide(L)'
;MAPDTSSTPGATSLTPQALDEKPSAPPVNILPSLIARIYSIAHPALLLALGATRFKALVADPTKELISTLPWLTLLQLFYVIVCLPPAGSTPSTETSASTSVDSKSSPRSSGVGSAVRHGKHGKRKQHANSWACIWSRSLPVLLSLSLTFALATPVLTILLVLFGAPLTTHNSETVLCAAHMAVLSATALIYAHGVDRTVWNEVWGIARPADAVWGSALGTGLGAWLGAIPIPLDWDRPWQAFPITILVGAYIGYAVGSLLSRTPLVYGKCVKFTSEDSSETEKKTN
;
A
#
# COMPACT_ATOMS: atom_id res chain seq x y z
N MET A 1 51.05 28.49 48.95
CA MET A 1 50.82 27.11 48.49
C MET A 1 49.40 26.73 48.90
N ALA A 2 48.46 26.96 48.01
CA ALA A 2 47.03 26.72 48.18
C ALA A 2 46.51 26.13 46.85
N PRO A 3 45.61 25.14 46.87
CA PRO A 3 45.33 24.32 45.70
C PRO A 3 44.27 24.93 44.77
N ASP A 4 44.49 24.73 43.48
CA ASP A 4 43.53 24.94 42.39
C ASP A 4 42.31 24.02 42.58
N THR A 5 41.11 24.61 42.53
CA THR A 5 39.86 23.86 42.34
C THR A 5 39.21 24.34 41.06
N SER A 6 39.32 23.49 40.03
CA SER A 6 38.71 23.62 38.72
C SER A 6 37.18 23.61 38.83
N SER A 7 36.53 24.63 38.28
CA SER A 7 35.08 24.72 38.12
C SER A 7 34.59 23.83 36.98
N THR A 8 33.52 23.09 37.28
CA THR A 8 32.77 22.17 36.42
C THR A 8 32.15 22.87 35.20
N PRO A 9 32.23 22.33 33.97
CA PRO A 9 31.32 22.70 32.90
C PRO A 9 29.99 21.97 33.07
N GLY A 10 28.91 22.73 33.24
CA GLY A 10 27.55 22.21 33.34
C GLY A 10 27.16 21.38 32.12
N ALA A 11 26.69 20.16 32.37
CA ALA A 11 26.12 19.29 31.38
C ALA A 11 24.87 19.95 30.78
N THR A 12 24.90 20.19 29.46
CA THR A 12 23.71 20.56 28.69
C THR A 12 22.80 19.34 28.61
N SER A 13 21.74 19.32 29.42
CA SER A 13 20.68 18.33 29.32
C SER A 13 19.94 18.54 28.00
N LEU A 14 20.25 17.71 27.01
CA LEU A 14 19.42 17.54 25.81
C LEU A 14 18.16 16.79 26.24
N THR A 15 17.11 17.53 26.56
CA THR A 15 15.75 16.99 26.64
C THR A 15 15.41 16.38 25.27
N PRO A 16 15.08 15.08 25.17
CA PRO A 16 14.56 14.53 23.92
C PRO A 16 13.20 15.21 23.67
N GLN A 17 13.12 16.04 22.65
CA GLN A 17 11.82 16.45 22.12
C GLN A 17 11.10 15.20 21.67
N ALA A 18 10.00 14.86 22.36
CA ALA A 18 9.00 13.96 21.83
C ALA A 18 8.56 14.52 20.49
N LEU A 19 8.86 13.79 19.41
CA LEU A 19 8.36 14.11 18.07
C LEU A 19 6.83 14.05 18.14
N ASP A 20 6.18 15.21 18.01
CA ASP A 20 4.75 15.28 17.73
C ASP A 20 4.47 14.47 16.45
N GLU A 21 4.02 13.23 16.63
CA GLU A 21 3.73 12.31 15.55
C GLU A 21 2.47 12.82 14.82
N LYS A 22 2.68 13.41 13.64
CA LYS A 22 1.60 13.83 12.75
C LYS A 22 0.65 12.64 12.53
N PRO A 23 -0.67 12.80 12.71
CA PRO A 23 -1.61 11.70 12.54
C PRO A 23 -1.48 11.08 11.15
N SER A 24 -1.31 9.75 11.09
CA SER A 24 -1.22 8.99 9.84
C SER A 24 -2.43 9.29 8.94
N ALA A 25 -2.18 9.42 7.64
CA ALA A 25 -3.24 9.70 6.66
C ALA A 25 -4.29 8.57 6.67
N PRO A 26 -5.59 8.90 6.46
CA PRO A 26 -6.67 7.93 6.56
C PRO A 26 -6.51 6.74 5.59
N PRO A 27 -7.12 5.58 5.90
CA PRO A 27 -7.06 4.40 5.04
C PRO A 27 -7.63 4.68 3.64
N VAL A 28 -7.09 4.01 2.63
CA VAL A 28 -7.59 4.14 1.25
C VAL A 28 -8.96 3.48 1.14
N ASN A 29 -9.96 4.31 0.82
CA ASN A 29 -11.31 3.83 0.58
C ASN A 29 -11.46 3.37 -0.88
N ILE A 30 -12.04 2.18 -1.06
CA ILE A 30 -12.48 1.73 -2.39
C ILE A 30 -13.57 2.69 -2.89
N LEU A 31 -13.49 3.07 -4.16
CA LEU A 31 -14.47 3.97 -4.78
C LEU A 31 -15.91 3.43 -4.59
N PRO A 32 -16.90 4.31 -4.35
CA PRO A 32 -18.26 3.88 -3.98
C PRO A 32 -19.05 3.29 -5.16
N SER A 33 -18.49 3.27 -6.37
CA SER A 33 -19.19 2.73 -7.55
C SER A 33 -19.43 1.23 -7.42
N LEU A 34 -20.56 0.76 -7.95
CA LEU A 34 -20.92 -0.66 -7.93
C LEU A 34 -19.85 -1.52 -8.61
N ILE A 35 -19.31 -1.04 -9.74
CA ILE A 35 -18.25 -1.71 -10.49
C ILE A 35 -16.98 -1.84 -9.63
N ALA A 36 -16.57 -0.78 -8.91
CA ALA A 36 -15.42 -0.83 -8.02
C ALA A 36 -15.61 -1.83 -6.87
N ARG A 37 -16.81 -1.88 -6.28
CA ARG A 37 -17.12 -2.84 -5.20
C ARG A 37 -17.08 -4.28 -5.68
N ILE A 38 -17.72 -4.59 -6.81
CA ILE A 38 -17.71 -5.95 -7.38
C ILE A 38 -16.28 -6.33 -7.76
N TYR A 39 -15.58 -5.47 -8.51
CA TYR A 39 -14.25 -5.79 -9.00
C TYR A 39 -13.23 -5.92 -7.88
N SER A 40 -13.32 -5.13 -6.81
CA SER A 40 -12.42 -5.28 -5.66
C SER A 40 -12.52 -6.66 -4.99
N ILE A 41 -13.67 -7.34 -5.06
CA ILE A 41 -13.86 -8.71 -4.56
C ILE A 41 -13.46 -9.75 -5.62
N ALA A 42 -13.84 -9.49 -6.88
CA ALA A 42 -13.54 -10.39 -7.99
C ALA A 42 -12.04 -10.44 -8.33
N HIS A 43 -11.30 -9.35 -8.15
CA HIS A 43 -9.90 -9.21 -8.55
C HIS A 43 -8.98 -10.22 -7.85
N PRO A 44 -8.97 -10.35 -6.50
CA PRO A 44 -8.24 -11.45 -5.83
C PRO A 44 -8.58 -12.84 -6.37
N ALA A 45 -9.86 -13.13 -6.60
CA ALA A 45 -10.29 -14.42 -7.14
C ALA A 45 -9.80 -14.63 -8.57
N LEU A 46 -9.77 -13.59 -9.40
CA LEU A 46 -9.29 -13.63 -10.77
C LEU A 46 -7.77 -13.84 -10.84
N LEU A 47 -7.01 -13.22 -9.94
CA LEU A 47 -5.57 -13.47 -9.80
C LEU A 47 -5.28 -14.92 -9.37
N LEU A 48 -6.03 -15.44 -8.41
CA LEU A 48 -5.92 -16.84 -8.00
C LEU A 48 -6.32 -17.80 -9.13
N ALA A 49 -7.39 -17.50 -9.86
CA ALA A 49 -7.81 -18.30 -11.00
C ALA A 49 -6.75 -18.30 -12.12
N LEU A 50 -6.14 -17.15 -12.40
CA LEU A 50 -5.00 -17.07 -13.32
C LEU A 50 -3.86 -17.99 -12.87
N GLY A 51 -3.44 -17.89 -11.60
CA GLY A 51 -2.36 -18.71 -11.06
C GLY A 51 -2.70 -20.20 -11.11
N ALA A 52 -3.91 -20.58 -10.68
CA ALA A 52 -4.37 -21.96 -10.63
C ALA A 52 -4.49 -22.59 -12.03
N THR A 53 -5.03 -21.86 -13.01
CA THR A 53 -5.16 -22.37 -14.39
C THR A 53 -3.81 -22.51 -15.09
N ARG A 54 -2.83 -21.69 -14.74
CA ARG A 54 -1.47 -21.73 -15.30
C ARG A 54 -0.50 -22.58 -14.48
N PHE A 55 -0.91 -23.08 -13.31
CA PHE A 55 -0.04 -23.80 -12.39
C PHE A 55 0.69 -24.98 -13.04
N LYS A 56 -0.02 -25.82 -13.81
CA LYS A 56 0.61 -26.96 -14.49
C LYS A 56 1.69 -26.53 -15.49
N ALA A 57 1.45 -25.43 -16.20
CA ALA A 57 2.42 -24.89 -17.13
C ALA A 57 3.60 -24.27 -16.37
N LEU A 58 3.33 -23.56 -15.27
CA LEU A 58 4.35 -22.94 -14.43
C LEU A 58 5.31 -23.98 -13.83
N VAL A 59 4.79 -25.15 -13.46
CA VAL A 59 5.59 -26.28 -12.98
C VAL A 59 6.43 -26.91 -14.10
N ALA A 60 5.98 -26.85 -15.35
CA ALA A 60 6.68 -27.42 -16.48
C ALA A 60 7.81 -26.52 -17.01
N ASP A 61 7.57 -25.21 -17.10
CA ASP A 61 8.56 -24.22 -17.56
C ASP A 61 8.33 -22.87 -16.83
N PRO A 62 8.98 -22.66 -15.66
CA PRO A 62 8.75 -21.49 -14.83
C PRO A 62 9.08 -20.17 -15.53
N THR A 63 10.21 -20.10 -16.25
CA THR A 63 10.68 -18.87 -16.89
C THR A 63 9.73 -18.42 -17.98
N LYS A 64 9.32 -19.34 -18.87
CA LYS A 64 8.42 -19.01 -19.98
C LYS A 64 7.04 -18.58 -19.49
N GLU A 65 6.48 -19.31 -18.53
CA GLU A 65 5.17 -18.99 -18.01
C GLU A 65 5.16 -17.68 -17.26
N LEU A 66 6.18 -17.40 -16.43
CA LEU A 66 6.32 -16.11 -15.77
C LEU A 66 6.32 -14.93 -16.76
N ILE A 67 7.11 -15.01 -17.83
CA ILE A 67 7.11 -13.97 -18.87
C ILE A 67 5.73 -13.83 -19.52
N SER A 68 5.06 -14.96 -19.80
CA SER A 68 3.75 -14.96 -20.46
C SER A 68 2.62 -14.47 -19.55
N THR A 69 2.68 -14.72 -18.23
CA THR A 69 1.62 -14.33 -17.28
C THR A 69 1.78 -12.90 -16.79
N LEU A 70 3.00 -12.36 -16.78
CA LEU A 70 3.29 -10.99 -16.34
C LEU A 70 2.41 -9.92 -17.04
N PRO A 71 2.24 -9.90 -18.38
CA PRO A 71 1.37 -8.90 -19.01
C PRO A 71 -0.11 -9.05 -18.63
N TRP A 72 -0.58 -10.27 -18.36
CA TRP A 72 -1.95 -10.47 -17.92
C TRP A 72 -2.14 -10.03 -16.47
N LEU A 73 -1.18 -10.34 -15.59
CA LEU A 73 -1.14 -9.84 -14.22
C LEU A 73 -1.16 -8.31 -14.18
N THR A 74 -0.31 -7.66 -14.98
CA THR A 74 -0.26 -6.20 -15.03
C THR A 74 -1.58 -5.62 -15.51
N LEU A 75 -2.19 -6.16 -16.57
CA LEU A 75 -3.49 -5.69 -17.05
C LEU A 75 -4.58 -5.78 -15.98
N LEU A 76 -4.68 -6.90 -15.27
CA LEU A 76 -5.64 -7.04 -14.17
C LEU A 76 -5.38 -6.04 -13.04
N GLN A 77 -4.10 -5.83 -12.70
CA GLN A 77 -3.70 -4.87 -11.67
C GLN A 77 -3.97 -3.42 -12.11
N LEU A 78 -3.72 -3.08 -13.37
CA LEU A 78 -4.04 -1.75 -13.90
C LEU A 78 -5.54 -1.50 -13.87
N PHE A 79 -6.34 -2.48 -14.26
CA PHE A 79 -7.79 -2.36 -14.20
C PHE A 79 -8.27 -2.20 -12.75
N TYR A 80 -7.73 -2.98 -11.80
CA TYR A 80 -8.02 -2.82 -10.37
C TYR A 80 -7.75 -1.40 -9.90
N VAL A 81 -6.55 -0.89 -10.18
CA VAL A 81 -6.09 0.41 -9.72
C VAL A 81 -6.91 1.55 -10.36
N ILE A 82 -7.22 1.45 -11.66
CA ILE A 82 -8.06 2.43 -12.38
C ILE A 82 -9.49 2.45 -11.84
N VAL A 83 -10.08 1.30 -11.55
CA VAL A 83 -11.51 1.19 -11.25
C VAL A 83 -11.78 1.35 -9.76
N CYS A 84 -10.93 0.81 -8.90
CA CYS A 84 -11.19 0.68 -7.47
C CYS A 84 -10.52 1.77 -6.61
N LEU A 85 -9.43 2.38 -7.05
CA LEU A 85 -8.60 3.24 -6.21
C LEU A 85 -8.65 4.72 -6.65
N PRO A 86 -8.55 5.67 -5.70
CA PRO A 86 -8.28 7.06 -6.02
C PRO A 86 -6.79 7.26 -6.38
N PRO A 87 -6.46 8.04 -7.41
CA PRO A 87 -5.06 8.40 -7.68
C PRO A 87 -4.51 9.30 -6.57
N ALA A 88 -3.22 9.20 -6.31
CA ALA A 88 -2.52 10.05 -5.36
C ALA A 88 -2.80 11.54 -5.61
N GLY A 89 -3.10 12.28 -4.54
CA GLY A 89 -3.43 13.71 -4.61
C GLY A 89 -4.87 14.04 -5.01
N SER A 90 -5.73 13.05 -5.27
CA SER A 90 -7.17 13.29 -5.42
C SER A 90 -7.87 13.32 -4.05
N THR A 91 -8.56 14.40 -3.73
CA THR A 91 -9.36 14.48 -2.51
C THR A 91 -10.68 13.74 -2.71
N PRO A 92 -11.04 12.77 -1.84
CA PRO A 92 -12.33 12.12 -1.92
C PRO A 92 -13.41 13.10 -1.45
N SER A 93 -14.28 13.52 -2.37
CA SER A 93 -15.54 14.18 -2.04
C SER A 93 -16.48 13.16 -1.38
N THR A 94 -16.46 13.10 -0.05
CA THR A 94 -17.47 12.37 0.73
C THR A 94 -18.82 13.08 0.55
N GLU A 95 -19.66 12.59 -0.37
CA GLU A 95 -21.07 13.00 -0.44
C GLU A 95 -21.91 12.17 0.55
N THR A 96 -22.62 12.93 1.38
CA THR A 96 -23.42 12.63 2.57
C THR A 96 -24.60 11.68 2.35
N SER A 97 -24.97 10.91 3.38
CA SER A 97 -26.37 10.48 3.58
C SER A 97 -26.90 11.11 4.86
N ALA A 98 -27.64 12.20 4.70
CA ALA A 98 -28.51 12.79 5.70
C ALA A 98 -29.73 13.31 4.95
N SER A 99 -30.82 12.60 5.17
CA SER A 99 -32.13 12.78 4.57
C SER A 99 -32.85 14.00 5.13
N THR A 100 -33.35 14.83 4.21
CA THR A 100 -34.67 15.47 4.19
C THR A 100 -35.13 16.29 5.41
N SER A 101 -35.26 17.60 5.21
CA SER A 101 -36.49 18.33 5.55
C SER A 101 -36.66 19.56 4.65
N VAL A 102 -37.92 19.86 4.37
CA VAL A 102 -38.48 20.72 3.32
C VAL A 102 -39.09 21.98 3.96
N ASP A 103 -39.16 23.05 3.16
CA ASP A 103 -39.86 24.35 3.35
C ASP A 103 -39.28 25.36 4.37
N SER A 104 -39.00 26.63 4.04
CA SER A 104 -39.98 27.66 3.64
C SER A 104 -39.31 28.97 3.13
N LYS A 105 -40.03 29.73 2.30
CA LYS A 105 -39.74 31.10 1.78
C LYS A 105 -39.63 32.20 2.86
N SER A 106 -38.74 33.18 2.66
CA SER A 106 -39.03 34.64 2.50
C SER A 106 -37.79 35.56 2.73
N SER A 107 -37.59 36.55 1.86
CA SER A 107 -36.65 37.71 1.97
C SER A 107 -37.32 38.86 2.80
N PRO A 108 -36.70 40.03 3.19
CA PRO A 108 -35.49 40.68 2.66
C PRO A 108 -34.55 41.51 3.59
N ARG A 109 -33.33 41.74 3.08
CA ARG A 109 -32.44 42.95 3.13
C ARG A 109 -32.18 43.70 4.46
N SER A 110 -30.90 43.76 4.87
CA SER A 110 -30.29 44.97 5.45
C SER A 110 -28.80 45.07 5.11
N SER A 111 -28.34 46.31 5.03
CA SER A 111 -27.07 46.82 4.52
C SER A 111 -25.93 46.74 5.55
N GLY A 112 -24.72 46.40 5.09
CA GLY A 112 -23.47 46.58 5.84
C GLY A 112 -22.27 46.48 4.92
N VAL A 113 -21.65 47.63 4.67
CA VAL A 113 -20.40 47.79 3.90
C VAL A 113 -19.23 47.31 4.75
N GLY A 114 -18.36 46.48 4.17
CA GLY A 114 -17.10 46.05 4.78
C GLY A 114 -16.25 45.25 3.81
N SER A 115 -15.20 45.88 3.28
CA SER A 115 -14.18 45.28 2.43
C SER A 115 -13.52 44.06 3.06
N ALA A 116 -13.51 42.91 2.37
CA ALA A 116 -12.47 41.90 2.51
C ALA A 116 -12.48 40.94 1.31
N VAL A 117 -11.37 40.97 0.57
CA VAL A 117 -10.72 39.87 -0.18
C VAL A 117 -11.65 38.88 -0.90
N ARG A 118 -11.66 38.97 -2.23
CA ARG A 118 -12.24 37.98 -3.15
C ARG A 118 -11.62 36.59 -2.91
N HIS A 119 -12.28 35.75 -2.12
CA HIS A 119 -12.14 34.31 -2.23
C HIS A 119 -13.07 33.82 -3.34
N GLY A 120 -12.47 33.35 -4.44
CA GLY A 120 -13.19 32.76 -5.56
C GLY A 120 -13.98 31.55 -5.09
N LYS A 121 -15.30 31.69 -5.01
CA LYS A 121 -16.25 30.57 -4.95
C LYS A 121 -16.01 29.69 -6.18
N HIS A 122 -15.29 28.59 -6.02
CA HIS A 122 -15.33 27.50 -6.98
C HIS A 122 -16.70 26.83 -6.86
N GLY A 123 -17.58 27.19 -7.80
CA GLY A 123 -18.88 26.60 -7.95
C GLY A 123 -18.75 25.09 -8.07
N LYS A 124 -19.56 24.38 -7.29
CA LYS A 124 -19.82 22.95 -7.46
C LYS A 124 -20.43 22.74 -8.84
N ARG A 125 -19.59 22.57 -9.85
CA ARG A 125 -20.01 22.04 -11.14
C ARG A 125 -20.23 20.54 -10.90
N LYS A 126 -21.50 20.13 -10.83
CA LYS A 126 -21.88 18.72 -10.99
C LYS A 126 -21.27 18.25 -12.30
N GLN A 127 -20.09 17.65 -12.23
CA GLN A 127 -19.43 17.06 -13.37
C GLN A 127 -20.15 15.73 -13.61
N HIS A 128 -21.15 15.78 -14.47
CA HIS A 128 -21.50 14.63 -15.29
C HIS A 128 -20.35 14.42 -16.29
N ALA A 129 -19.18 14.04 -15.76
CA ALA A 129 -18.01 13.72 -16.55
C ALA A 129 -18.33 12.44 -17.32
N ASN A 130 -18.24 12.51 -18.65
CA ASN A 130 -18.19 11.33 -19.49
C ASN A 130 -17.18 10.34 -18.90
N SER A 131 -17.61 9.10 -18.65
CA SER A 131 -16.80 8.03 -18.04
C SER A 131 -15.39 7.94 -18.65
N TRP A 132 -15.27 8.17 -19.95
CA TRP A 132 -14.03 8.20 -20.71
C TRP A 132 -13.04 9.32 -20.33
N ALA A 133 -13.47 10.55 -20.03
CA ALA A 133 -12.53 11.60 -19.62
C ALA A 133 -11.96 11.35 -18.22
N CYS A 134 -12.75 10.74 -17.34
CA CYS A 134 -12.28 10.32 -16.02
C CYS A 134 -11.22 9.22 -16.14
N ILE A 135 -11.44 8.22 -17.01
CA ILE A 135 -10.46 7.17 -17.30
C ILE A 135 -9.19 7.78 -17.90
N TRP A 136 -9.31 8.70 -18.85
CA TRP A 136 -8.16 9.35 -19.47
C TRP A 136 -7.28 10.08 -18.45
N SER A 137 -7.90 10.79 -17.49
CA SER A 137 -7.17 11.47 -16.41
C SER A 137 -6.39 10.52 -15.49
N ARG A 138 -6.80 9.24 -15.41
CA ARG A 138 -6.14 8.21 -14.62
C ARG A 138 -5.01 7.50 -15.37
N SER A 139 -4.91 7.67 -16.69
CA SER A 139 -3.89 6.98 -17.50
C SER A 139 -2.47 7.36 -17.11
N LEU A 140 -2.22 8.66 -16.90
CA LEU A 140 -0.90 9.16 -16.53
C LEU A 140 -0.40 8.61 -15.17
N PRO A 141 -1.17 8.73 -14.06
CA PRO A 141 -0.71 8.19 -12.77
C PRO A 141 -0.57 6.66 -12.80
N VAL A 142 -1.40 5.96 -13.59
CA VAL A 142 -1.27 4.52 -13.78
C VAL A 142 0.07 4.17 -14.44
N LEU A 143 0.37 4.77 -15.60
CA LEU A 143 1.60 4.48 -16.35
C LEU A 143 2.84 4.84 -15.55
N LEU A 144 2.78 5.94 -14.79
CA LEU A 144 3.85 6.36 -13.90
C LEU A 144 4.03 5.37 -12.74
N SER A 145 2.93 4.93 -12.10
CA SER A 145 2.99 3.94 -11.02
C SER A 145 3.53 2.58 -11.49
N LEU A 146 3.15 2.15 -12.69
CA LEU A 146 3.64 0.90 -13.28
C LEU A 146 5.12 1.01 -13.64
N SER A 147 5.53 2.11 -14.28
CA SER A 147 6.94 2.37 -14.59
C SER A 147 7.79 2.38 -13.32
N LEU A 148 7.32 3.03 -12.26
CA LEU A 148 8.02 3.08 -10.97
C LEU A 148 8.06 1.71 -10.27
N THR A 149 7.00 0.92 -10.40
CA THR A 149 6.96 -0.47 -9.91
C THR A 149 8.08 -1.30 -10.54
N PHE A 150 8.20 -1.26 -11.86
CA PHE A 150 9.25 -2.01 -12.56
C PHE A 150 10.64 -1.42 -12.32
N ALA A 151 10.78 -0.10 -12.31
CA ALA A 151 12.08 0.56 -12.17
C ALA A 151 12.66 0.47 -10.74
N LEU A 152 11.82 0.51 -9.69
CA LEU A 152 12.27 0.57 -8.30
C LEU A 152 11.90 -0.67 -7.48
N ALA A 153 10.64 -1.10 -7.50
CA ALA A 153 10.20 -2.21 -6.64
C ALA A 153 10.77 -3.55 -7.11
N THR A 154 10.86 -3.78 -8.42
CA THR A 154 11.44 -5.02 -8.97
C THR A 154 12.90 -5.24 -8.57
N PRO A 155 13.84 -4.28 -8.74
CA PRO A 155 15.22 -4.49 -8.30
C PRO A 155 15.33 -4.63 -6.77
N VAL A 156 14.57 -3.85 -5.99
CA VAL A 156 14.55 -3.98 -4.52
C VAL A 156 14.10 -5.38 -4.11
N LEU A 157 13.02 -5.90 -4.69
CA LEU A 157 12.54 -7.26 -4.40
C LEU A 157 13.47 -8.35 -4.93
N THR A 158 14.16 -8.11 -6.06
CA THR A 158 15.19 -9.04 -6.56
C THR A 158 16.34 -9.17 -5.56
N ILE A 159 16.84 -8.04 -5.05
CA ILE A 159 17.89 -8.01 -4.02
C ILE A 159 17.39 -8.70 -2.76
N LEU A 160 16.16 -8.43 -2.32
CA LEU A 160 15.59 -9.08 -1.13
C LEU A 160 15.46 -10.60 -1.31
N LEU A 161 14.97 -11.08 -2.46
CA LEU A 161 14.86 -12.52 -2.73
C LEU A 161 16.24 -13.19 -2.67
N VAL A 162 17.27 -12.55 -3.25
CA VAL A 162 18.65 -13.01 -3.18
C VAL A 162 19.16 -13.05 -1.73
N LEU A 163 18.93 -11.99 -0.95
CA LEU A 163 19.32 -11.94 0.47
C LEU A 163 18.59 -12.99 1.32
N PHE A 164 17.36 -13.36 0.95
CA PHE A 164 16.59 -14.43 1.58
C PHE A 164 16.91 -15.84 1.04
N GLY A 165 17.89 -15.98 0.15
CA GLY A 165 18.44 -17.27 -0.27
C GLY A 165 18.16 -17.67 -1.72
N ALA A 166 17.62 -16.79 -2.57
CA ALA A 166 17.56 -17.06 -4.01
C ALA A 166 18.99 -17.13 -4.61
N PRO A 167 19.25 -18.03 -5.58
CA PRO A 167 20.59 -18.18 -6.14
C PRO A 167 21.09 -16.90 -6.82
N LEU A 168 22.34 -16.53 -6.56
CA LEU A 168 23.00 -15.34 -7.10
C LEU A 168 23.45 -15.48 -8.56
N THR A 169 23.82 -16.70 -8.96
CA THR A 169 24.49 -16.98 -10.25
C THR A 169 23.66 -17.85 -11.17
N THR A 170 22.66 -18.58 -10.65
CA THR A 170 21.76 -19.46 -11.40
C THR A 170 20.32 -18.93 -11.29
N HIS A 171 19.44 -19.32 -12.22
CA HIS A 171 18.01 -18.95 -12.18
C HIS A 171 17.74 -17.43 -12.10
N ASN A 172 18.65 -16.60 -12.63
CA ASN A 172 18.52 -15.14 -12.58
C ASN A 172 17.23 -14.61 -13.23
N SER A 173 16.81 -15.22 -14.34
CA SER A 173 15.55 -14.89 -15.01
C SER A 173 14.35 -15.11 -14.08
N GLU A 174 14.32 -16.25 -13.41
CA GLU A 174 13.25 -16.64 -12.50
C GLU A 174 13.19 -15.73 -11.28
N THR A 175 14.35 -15.38 -10.71
CA THR A 175 14.42 -14.45 -9.58
C THR A 175 13.88 -13.07 -9.95
N VAL A 176 14.33 -12.51 -11.08
CA VAL A 176 13.86 -11.19 -11.54
C VAL A 176 12.38 -11.22 -11.91
N LEU A 177 11.92 -12.28 -12.58
CA LEU A 177 10.51 -12.42 -12.96
C LEU A 177 9.61 -12.66 -11.75
N CYS A 178 10.06 -13.43 -10.76
CA CYS A 178 9.36 -13.61 -9.49
C CYS A 178 9.24 -12.27 -8.75
N ALA A 179 10.36 -11.53 -8.65
CA ALA A 179 10.36 -10.18 -8.09
C ALA A 179 9.42 -9.24 -8.85
N ALA A 180 9.36 -9.33 -10.18
CA ALA A 180 8.45 -8.52 -10.99
C ALA A 180 6.97 -8.83 -10.69
N HIS A 181 6.59 -10.10 -10.52
CA HIS A 181 5.23 -10.47 -10.12
C HIS A 181 4.89 -9.94 -8.73
N MET A 182 5.79 -10.13 -7.77
CA MET A 182 5.62 -9.60 -6.43
C MET A 182 5.56 -8.07 -6.41
N ALA A 183 6.34 -7.39 -7.25
CA ALA A 183 6.33 -5.94 -7.37
C ALA A 183 4.98 -5.44 -7.90
N VAL A 184 4.43 -6.08 -8.93
CA VAL A 184 3.11 -5.74 -9.48
C VAL A 184 1.99 -5.95 -8.45
N LEU A 185 2.04 -7.07 -7.71
CA LEU A 185 1.08 -7.37 -6.65
C LEU A 185 1.16 -6.37 -5.48
N SER A 186 2.36 -6.09 -4.97
CA SER A 186 2.54 -5.32 -3.74
C SER A 186 2.68 -3.80 -3.95
N ALA A 187 3.47 -3.36 -4.92
CA ALA A 187 3.89 -1.96 -5.03
C ALA A 187 3.00 -1.12 -5.95
N THR A 188 2.39 -1.69 -7.00
CA THR A 188 1.63 -0.90 -7.99
C THR A 188 0.46 -0.13 -7.35
N ALA A 189 -0.35 -0.80 -6.52
CA ALA A 189 -1.47 -0.16 -5.86
C ALA A 189 -1.02 0.87 -4.81
N LEU A 190 0.08 0.59 -4.09
CA LEU A 190 0.68 1.53 -3.12
C LEU A 190 1.16 2.81 -3.82
N ILE A 191 1.96 2.67 -4.88
CA ILE A 191 2.49 3.81 -5.63
C ILE A 191 1.35 4.61 -6.28
N TYR A 192 0.32 3.95 -6.78
CA TYR A 192 -0.81 4.66 -7.38
C TYR A 192 -1.62 5.47 -6.37
N ALA A 193 -1.97 4.87 -5.22
CA ALA A 193 -2.83 5.50 -4.23
C ALA A 193 -2.09 6.55 -3.40
N HIS A 194 -0.80 6.34 -3.14
CA HIS A 194 0.00 7.18 -2.23
C HIS A 194 1.10 7.98 -2.91
N GLY A 195 1.46 7.67 -4.15
CA GLY A 195 2.59 8.28 -4.82
C GLY A 195 3.92 7.90 -4.17
N VAL A 196 4.85 8.85 -4.11
CA VAL A 196 6.22 8.67 -3.60
C VAL A 196 6.45 9.53 -2.35
N ASP A 197 5.43 9.73 -1.52
CA ASP A 197 5.54 10.51 -0.29
C ASP A 197 6.36 9.74 0.76
N ARG A 198 7.51 10.32 1.15
CA ARG A 198 8.43 9.74 2.15
C ARG A 198 7.72 9.40 3.46
N THR A 199 6.80 10.24 3.91
CA THR A 199 6.10 10.03 5.18
C THR A 199 5.24 8.76 5.13
N VAL A 200 4.48 8.61 4.05
CA VAL A 200 3.65 7.42 3.80
C VAL A 200 4.52 6.17 3.64
N TRP A 201 5.62 6.24 2.90
CA TRP A 201 6.50 5.08 2.73
C TRP A 201 7.19 4.65 4.03
N ASN A 202 7.56 5.59 4.92
CA ASN A 202 8.06 5.26 6.25
C ASN A 202 7.00 4.52 7.07
N GLU A 203 5.75 4.96 7.05
CA GLU A 203 4.64 4.26 7.72
C GLU A 203 4.38 2.87 7.13
N VAL A 204 4.51 2.71 5.79
CA VAL A 204 4.36 1.42 5.11
C VAL A 204 5.41 0.42 5.59
N TRP A 205 6.69 0.84 5.63
CA TRP A 205 7.80 0.00 6.11
C TRP A 205 7.74 -0.24 7.63
N GLY A 206 7.30 0.75 8.40
CA GLY A 206 7.16 0.67 9.85
C GLY A 206 5.91 -0.06 10.33
N ILE A 207 5.09 -0.62 9.43
CA ILE A 207 3.83 -1.30 9.76
C ILE A 207 2.87 -0.39 10.57
N ALA A 208 2.96 0.92 10.36
CA ALA A 208 2.21 1.93 11.10
C ALA A 208 0.96 2.43 10.34
N ARG A 209 0.78 2.03 9.08
CA ARG A 209 -0.38 2.43 8.27
C ARG A 209 -1.67 1.82 8.80
N PRO A 210 -2.80 2.55 8.72
CA PRO A 210 -4.10 1.97 8.95
C PRO A 210 -4.35 0.88 7.92
N ALA A 211 -4.84 -0.27 8.38
CA ALA A 211 -5.06 -1.40 7.48
C ALA A 211 -6.13 -1.06 6.44
N ASP A 212 -5.74 -1.18 5.17
CA ASP A 212 -6.61 -1.04 4.02
C ASP A 212 -6.30 -2.14 2.99
N ALA A 213 -7.11 -2.22 1.93
CA ALA A 213 -6.93 -3.24 0.90
C ALA A 213 -5.57 -3.13 0.19
N VAL A 214 -5.01 -1.93 0.07
CA VAL A 214 -3.78 -1.66 -0.67
C VAL A 214 -2.59 -2.17 0.13
N TRP A 215 -2.40 -1.65 1.34
CA TRP A 215 -1.33 -2.04 2.25
C TRP A 215 -1.48 -3.49 2.72
N GLY A 216 -2.72 -3.93 3.00
CA GLY A 216 -3.02 -5.33 3.33
C GLY A 216 -2.60 -6.31 2.25
N SER A 217 -2.84 -5.97 0.98
CA SER A 217 -2.41 -6.79 -0.15
C SER A 217 -0.88 -6.82 -0.32
N ALA A 218 -0.20 -5.71 -0.05
CA ALA A 218 1.25 -5.63 -0.10
C ALA A 218 1.92 -6.47 0.99
N LEU A 219 1.48 -6.31 2.24
CA LEU A 219 1.93 -7.15 3.35
C LEU A 219 1.60 -8.63 3.11
N GLY A 220 0.37 -8.91 2.67
CA GLY A 220 -0.07 -10.25 2.35
C GLY A 220 0.81 -10.91 1.29
N THR A 221 1.20 -10.17 0.23
CA THR A 221 2.12 -10.66 -0.81
C THR A 221 3.47 -11.06 -0.21
N GLY A 222 4.05 -10.21 0.65
CA GLY A 222 5.34 -10.48 1.30
C GLY A 222 5.29 -11.66 2.26
N LEU A 223 4.32 -11.67 3.19
CA LEU A 223 4.13 -12.77 4.14
C LEU A 223 3.78 -14.09 3.44
N GLY A 224 2.94 -14.03 2.42
CA GLY A 224 2.59 -15.18 1.60
C GLY A 224 3.80 -15.74 0.86
N ALA A 225 4.62 -14.88 0.25
CA ALA A 225 5.87 -15.30 -0.40
C ALA A 225 6.84 -15.95 0.59
N TRP A 226 6.97 -15.38 1.79
CA TRP A 226 7.81 -15.93 2.85
C TRP A 226 7.32 -17.31 3.32
N LEU A 227 6.01 -17.47 3.58
CA LEU A 227 5.43 -18.79 3.89
C LEU A 227 5.58 -19.77 2.72
N GLY A 228 5.51 -19.27 1.48
CA GLY A 228 5.75 -20.03 0.26
C GLY A 228 7.20 -20.50 0.10
N ALA A 229 8.15 -19.95 0.84
CA ALA A 229 9.52 -20.44 0.85
C ALA A 229 9.70 -21.69 1.76
N ILE A 230 8.82 -21.89 2.76
CA ILE A 230 8.92 -22.99 3.73
C ILE A 230 8.93 -24.39 3.08
N PRO A 231 8.16 -24.68 2.01
CA PRO A 231 8.20 -25.98 1.37
C PRO A 231 9.48 -26.28 0.58
N ILE A 232 10.33 -25.28 0.28
CA ILE A 232 11.53 -25.47 -0.55
C ILE A 232 12.58 -26.33 0.18
N PRO A 233 12.99 -26.04 1.43
CA PRO A 233 14.00 -26.86 2.13
C PRO A 233 13.51 -28.25 2.52
N LEU A 234 12.18 -28.46 2.57
CA LEU A 234 11.60 -29.76 2.89
C LEU A 234 11.69 -30.75 1.71
N ASP A 235 11.93 -30.22 0.50
CA ASP A 235 12.23 -30.91 -0.76
C ASP A 235 11.68 -32.33 -0.84
N TRP A 236 10.37 -32.46 -1.07
CA TRP A 236 9.70 -33.75 -1.27
C TRP A 236 9.95 -34.32 -2.67
N ASP A 237 11.03 -33.89 -3.34
CA ASP A 237 11.39 -34.21 -4.73
C ASP A 237 10.22 -33.99 -5.71
N ARG A 238 9.42 -32.94 -5.48
CA ARG A 238 8.29 -32.62 -6.35
C ARG A 238 8.58 -31.41 -7.23
N PRO A 239 8.22 -31.46 -8.53
CA PRO A 239 8.50 -30.36 -9.44
C PRO A 239 7.78 -29.06 -9.05
N TRP A 240 6.69 -29.14 -8.28
CA TRP A 240 5.99 -27.96 -7.79
C TRP A 240 6.70 -27.24 -6.63
N GLN A 241 7.68 -27.87 -5.96
CA GLN A 241 8.48 -27.27 -4.90
C GLN A 241 9.67 -26.46 -5.42
N ALA A 242 9.98 -26.57 -6.71
CA ALA A 242 11.12 -25.87 -7.29
C ALA A 242 10.94 -24.34 -7.16
N PHE A 243 12.05 -23.66 -6.87
CA PHE A 243 12.10 -22.21 -6.96
C PHE A 243 11.77 -21.77 -8.40
N PRO A 244 10.98 -20.70 -8.62
CA PRO A 244 10.32 -19.80 -7.66
C PRO A 244 8.82 -20.13 -7.41
N ILE A 245 8.37 -21.35 -7.74
CA ILE A 245 6.95 -21.71 -7.88
C ILE A 245 6.18 -21.51 -6.57
N THR A 246 6.68 -22.07 -5.46
CA THR A 246 5.97 -22.03 -4.18
C THR A 246 5.92 -20.63 -3.58
N ILE A 247 6.98 -19.82 -3.79
CA ILE A 247 7.05 -18.41 -3.40
C ILE A 247 5.96 -17.61 -4.14
N LEU A 248 5.82 -17.83 -5.45
CA LEU A 248 4.77 -17.18 -6.24
C LEU A 248 3.37 -17.60 -5.79
N VAL A 249 3.12 -18.89 -5.61
CA VAL A 249 1.82 -19.38 -5.11
C VAL A 249 1.49 -18.73 -3.78
N GLY A 250 2.46 -18.70 -2.86
CA GLY A 250 2.36 -18.01 -1.59
C GLY A 250 2.05 -16.52 -1.75
N ALA A 251 2.75 -15.82 -2.65
CA ALA A 251 2.54 -14.39 -2.92
C ALA A 251 1.12 -14.09 -3.43
N TYR A 252 0.60 -14.90 -4.35
CA TYR A 252 -0.76 -14.75 -4.90
C TYR A 252 -1.85 -15.03 -3.85
N ILE A 253 -1.69 -16.11 -3.08
CA ILE A 253 -2.60 -16.44 -1.97
C ILE A 253 -2.55 -15.34 -0.91
N GLY A 254 -1.35 -14.91 -0.55
CA GLY A 254 -1.12 -13.85 0.42
C GLY A 254 -1.72 -12.52 -0.01
N TYR A 255 -1.57 -12.12 -1.28
CA TYR A 255 -2.24 -10.94 -1.84
C TYR A 255 -3.76 -11.05 -1.68
N ALA A 256 -4.34 -12.21 -2.02
CA ALA A 256 -5.78 -12.41 -1.96
C ALA A 256 -6.30 -12.38 -0.51
N VAL A 257 -5.63 -13.07 0.41
CA VAL A 257 -5.99 -13.06 1.83
C VAL A 257 -5.81 -11.66 2.43
N GLY A 258 -4.68 -11.00 2.18
CA GLY A 258 -4.38 -9.67 2.72
C GLY A 258 -5.34 -8.59 2.20
N SER A 259 -5.67 -8.62 0.90
CA SER A 259 -6.63 -7.67 0.31
C SER A 259 -8.04 -7.84 0.86
N LEU A 260 -8.49 -9.08 1.11
CA LEU A 260 -9.83 -9.35 1.65
C LEU A 260 -9.90 -9.11 3.17
N LEU A 261 -8.89 -9.54 3.93
CA LEU A 261 -8.87 -9.43 5.38
C LEU A 261 -8.82 -7.97 5.82
N SER A 262 -8.00 -7.14 5.17
CA SER A 262 -7.91 -5.71 5.49
C SER A 262 -9.15 -4.91 5.13
N ARG A 263 -10.11 -5.49 4.40
CA ARG A 263 -11.42 -4.88 4.12
C ARG A 263 -12.48 -5.23 5.15
N THR A 264 -12.24 -6.23 5.99
CA THR A 264 -13.19 -6.62 7.02
C THR A 264 -13.33 -5.51 8.07
N PRO A 265 -14.52 -5.30 8.65
CA PRO A 265 -14.73 -4.25 9.67
C PRO A 265 -13.87 -4.46 10.93
N LEU A 266 -13.34 -5.67 11.12
CA LEU A 266 -12.48 -6.01 12.25
C LEU A 266 -11.07 -5.44 12.11
N VAL A 267 -10.57 -5.26 10.89
CA VAL A 267 -9.19 -4.88 10.61
C VAL A 267 -9.11 -3.51 9.96
N TYR A 268 -10.07 -3.17 9.10
CA TYR A 268 -10.06 -1.93 8.33
C TYR A 268 -9.89 -0.69 9.21
N GLY A 269 -8.93 0.17 8.86
CA GLY A 269 -8.64 1.42 9.54
C GLY A 269 -7.88 1.30 10.86
N LYS A 270 -7.59 0.09 11.35
CA LYS A 270 -6.78 -0.11 12.56
C LYS A 270 -5.29 -0.04 12.22
N CYS A 271 -4.52 0.70 13.01
CA CYS A 271 -3.06 0.72 12.96
C CYS A 271 -2.47 -0.16 14.06
N VAL A 272 -1.29 -0.73 13.82
CA VAL A 272 -0.49 -1.32 14.89
C VAL A 272 0.19 -0.18 15.65
N LYS A 273 -0.02 -0.10 16.96
CA LYS A 273 0.70 0.81 17.85
C LYS A 273 1.74 0.02 18.60
N PHE A 274 3.02 0.27 18.32
CA PHE A 274 4.09 -0.27 19.13
C PHE A 274 4.18 0.58 20.40
N THR A 275 3.70 0.05 21.52
CA THR A 275 3.94 0.67 22.82
C THR A 275 5.43 0.57 23.10
N SER A 276 6.13 1.71 23.15
CA SER A 276 7.44 1.76 23.79
C SER A 276 7.23 1.51 25.27
N GLU A 277 7.71 0.39 25.79
CA GLU A 277 7.88 0.26 27.24
C GLU A 277 8.84 1.37 27.68
N ASP A 278 8.30 2.34 28.43
CA ASP A 278 9.10 3.37 29.07
C ASP A 278 10.10 2.68 29.99
N SER A 279 11.39 2.92 29.73
CA SER A 279 12.50 2.61 30.63
C SER A 279 12.43 3.48 31.89
N SER A 280 11.35 3.36 32.66
CA SER A 280 11.12 4.04 33.94
C SER A 280 11.13 3.05 35.12
N GLU A 281 11.99 2.03 35.07
CA GLU A 281 12.22 1.12 36.21
C GLU A 281 13.56 1.34 36.94
N THR A 282 14.33 2.40 36.60
CA THR A 282 15.58 2.74 37.30
C THR A 282 15.53 4.00 38.17
N GLU A 283 14.35 4.53 38.50
CA GLU A 283 14.21 5.59 39.52
C GLU A 283 13.47 5.14 40.79
N LYS A 284 13.30 3.83 41.00
CA LYS A 284 12.70 3.27 42.24
C LYS A 284 13.66 2.52 43.17
N LYS A 285 14.97 2.56 42.89
CA LYS A 285 16.01 1.96 43.74
C LYS A 285 17.18 2.91 44.00
N THR A 286 16.89 4.07 44.59
CA THR A 286 17.86 4.83 45.40
C THR A 286 17.06 5.79 46.29
N ASN A 287 16.47 5.24 47.34
CA ASN A 287 16.27 5.93 48.61
C ASN A 287 17.08 5.16 49.66
#